data_AF-A0A7W4NU11-F1
#
_entry.id   AF-A0A7W4NU11-F1
#
_cell.length_a   1.000
_cell.length_b   1.000
_cell.length_c   1.000
_cell.angle_alpha   90.00
_cell.angle_beta   90.00
_cell.angle_gamma   90.00
#
_symmetry.space_group_name_H-M   'P 1'
#
loop_
_entity.id
_entity.type
_entity.pdbx_description
1 polymer ?
#
loop_
_entity_poly.entity_id
_entity_poly.type
_entity_poly.pdbx_seq_one_letter_code
_entity_poly.pdbx_strand_id
1 'polypeptide(L)'
;MEQRQAMLDDLSEEAFRAWRHHPVTRAVRLFLTDYGESIEQRMLGQWRAGTITLAQEHEARGRVALAAEVAELQWAAMRAFYGQGPGEKERGDA
;
A
#
# COMPACT_ATOMS: atom_id res chain seq x y z
N MET A 1 -14.79 -13.06 -14.06
CA MET A 1 -14.47 -13.12 -12.61
C MET A 1 -13.71 -14.39 -12.26
N GLU A 2 -14.01 -15.55 -12.88
CA GLU A 2 -13.32 -16.83 -12.62
C GLU A 2 -11.78 -16.78 -12.74
N GLN A 3 -11.24 -16.04 -13.71
CA GLN A 3 -9.78 -16.00 -13.95
C GLN A 3 -8.99 -15.27 -12.84
N ARG A 4 -9.58 -14.24 -12.21
CA ARG A 4 -8.96 -13.50 -11.11
C ARG A 4 -9.03 -14.30 -9.80
N GLN A 5 -10.13 -15.02 -9.59
CA GLN A 5 -10.28 -15.94 -8.46
C GLN A 5 -9.32 -17.13 -8.60
N ALA A 6 -9.22 -17.75 -9.77
CA ALA A 6 -8.27 -18.83 -10.03
C ALA A 6 -6.81 -18.40 -9.82
N MET A 7 -6.44 -17.18 -10.22
CA MET A 7 -5.10 -16.62 -9.93
C MET A 7 -4.86 -16.46 -8.42
N LEU A 8 -5.88 -16.07 -7.64
CA LEU A 8 -5.77 -15.97 -6.18
C LEU A 8 -5.76 -17.34 -5.50
N ASP A 9 -6.42 -18.34 -6.08
CA ASP A 9 -6.41 -19.70 -5.56
C ASP A 9 -5.06 -20.39 -5.86
N ASP A 10 -4.42 -20.05 -6.99
CA ASP A 10 -3.03 -20.42 -7.30
C ASP A 10 -2.01 -19.68 -6.41
N LEU A 11 -2.30 -18.44 -6.01
CA LEU A 11 -1.52 -17.70 -5.02
C LEU A 11 -1.90 -18.17 -3.60
N SER A 12 -1.17 -19.12 -3.04
CA SER A 12 -1.39 -19.50 -1.64
C SER A 12 -0.86 -18.45 -0.66
N GLU A 13 -1.37 -18.44 0.58
CA GLU A 13 -0.79 -17.65 1.68
C GLU A 13 0.70 -17.99 1.88
N GLU A 14 1.07 -19.25 1.65
CA GLU A 14 2.44 -19.72 1.70
C GLU A 14 3.30 -19.10 0.59
N ALA A 15 2.81 -19.04 -0.65
CA ALA A 15 3.49 -18.37 -1.76
C ALA A 15 3.66 -16.86 -1.47
N PHE A 16 2.65 -16.22 -0.88
CA PHE A 16 2.76 -14.83 -0.43
C PHE A 16 3.80 -14.65 0.68
N ARG A 17 3.82 -15.54 1.68
CA ARG A 17 4.84 -15.51 2.74
C ARG A 17 6.23 -15.72 2.14
N ALA A 18 6.42 -16.66 1.22
CA ALA A 18 7.68 -16.89 0.53
C ALA A 18 8.12 -15.65 -0.26
N TRP A 19 7.22 -15.06 -1.05
CA TRP A 19 7.46 -13.80 -1.73
C TRP A 19 7.88 -12.69 -0.76
N ARG A 20 7.26 -12.59 0.42
CA ARG A 20 7.58 -11.59 1.43
C ARG A 20 9.00 -11.69 2.00
N HIS A 21 9.53 -12.90 2.09
CA HIS A 21 10.88 -13.17 2.56
C HIS A 21 11.92 -13.13 1.43
N HIS A 22 11.48 -13.05 0.17
CA HIS A 22 12.37 -12.98 -0.97
C HIS A 22 13.23 -11.70 -0.93
N PRO A 23 14.55 -11.77 -1.26
CA PRO A 23 15.45 -10.62 -1.19
C PRO A 23 14.97 -9.40 -1.99
N VAL A 24 14.37 -9.63 -3.16
CA VAL A 24 13.83 -8.54 -4.00
C VAL A 24 12.67 -7.83 -3.29
N THR A 25 11.75 -8.57 -2.70
CA THR A 25 10.62 -7.99 -1.96
C THR A 25 11.10 -7.24 -0.73
N ARG A 26 12.13 -7.76 -0.04
CA ARG A 26 12.78 -7.03 1.04
C ARG A 26 13.37 -5.70 0.56
N ALA A 27 14.06 -5.68 -0.58
CA ALA A 27 14.59 -4.45 -1.16
C ALA A 27 13.48 -3.44 -1.51
N VAL A 28 12.36 -3.92 -2.07
CA VAL A 28 11.19 -3.07 -2.36
C VAL A 28 10.60 -2.48 -1.09
N ARG A 29 10.46 -3.27 -0.02
CA ARG A 29 9.96 -2.77 1.28
C ARG A 29 10.88 -1.72 1.87
N LEU A 30 12.19 -1.93 1.83
CA LEU A 30 13.18 -0.92 2.27
C LEU A 30 13.06 0.36 1.45
N PHE A 31 12.98 0.25 0.12
CA PHE A 31 12.76 1.40 -0.75
C PHE A 31 11.49 2.19 -0.40
N LEU A 32 10.38 1.51 -0.08
CA LEU A 32 9.14 2.18 0.33
C LEU A 32 9.29 2.94 1.64
N THR A 33 10.03 2.39 2.60
CA THR A 33 10.40 3.08 3.85
C THR A 33 11.25 4.33 3.56
N ASP A 34 12.35 4.17 2.81
CA ASP A 34 13.25 5.28 2.45
C ASP A 34 12.51 6.37 1.66
N TYR A 35 11.59 5.97 0.79
CA TYR A 35 10.75 6.88 0.03
C TYR A 35 9.82 7.68 0.94
N GLY A 36 9.18 7.04 1.93
CA GLY A 36 8.37 7.71 2.95
C GLY A 36 9.19 8.76 3.71
N GLU A 37 10.36 8.36 4.23
CA GLU A 37 11.29 9.27 4.93
C GLU A 37 11.70 10.47 4.05
N SER A 38 11.94 10.24 2.76
CA SER A 38 12.28 11.31 1.82
C SER A 38 11.17 12.34 1.64
N ILE A 39 9.90 11.91 1.69
CA ILE A 39 8.74 12.80 1.63
C ILE A 39 8.65 13.61 2.92
N GLU A 40 8.81 12.98 4.07
CA GLU A 40 8.76 13.65 5.37
C GLU A 40 9.85 14.73 5.48
N GLN A 41 11.08 14.42 5.09
CA GLN A 41 12.18 15.39 5.11
C GLN A 41 11.90 16.59 4.20
N ARG A 42 11.37 16.36 3.00
CA ARG A 42 10.98 17.43 2.08
C ARG A 42 9.85 18.29 2.66
N MET A 43 8.82 17.66 3.20
CA MET A 43 7.67 18.32 3.83
C MET A 43 8.13 19.20 5.00
N LEU A 44 9.00 18.68 5.87
CA LEU A 44 9.56 19.43 6.99
C LEU A 44 10.38 20.63 6.52
N GLY A 45 11.16 20.48 5.44
CA GLY A 45 11.88 21.58 4.81
C GLY A 45 10.95 22.70 4.33
N GLN A 46 9.87 22.34 3.63
CA GLN A 46 8.88 23.31 3.15
C GLN A 46 8.08 23.96 4.29
N TRP A 47 7.78 23.19 5.35
CA TRP A 47 7.13 23.71 6.55
C TRP A 47 8.00 24.75 7.25
N ARG A 48 9.29 24.47 7.46
CA ARG A 48 10.25 25.43 8.04
C ARG A 48 10.40 26.69 7.19
N ALA A 49 10.33 26.57 5.88
CA ALA A 49 10.40 27.69 4.95
C ALA A 49 9.08 28.50 4.87
N GLY A 50 8.00 28.02 5.48
CA GLY A 50 6.68 28.65 5.38
C GLY A 50 6.06 28.58 3.98
N THR A 51 6.55 27.68 3.11
CA THR A 51 6.13 27.56 1.71
C THR A 51 5.12 26.46 1.46
N ILE A 52 4.84 25.62 2.46
CA ILE A 52 3.89 24.51 2.33
C ILE A 52 2.44 25.00 2.54
N THR A 53 1.53 24.51 1.71
CA THR A 53 0.08 24.67 1.91
C THR A 53 -0.51 23.48 2.66
N LEU A 54 -1.66 23.68 3.31
CA LEU A 54 -2.35 22.61 4.03
C LEU A 54 -2.70 21.41 3.12
N ALA A 55 -3.09 21.68 1.87
CA ALA A 55 -3.40 20.62 0.90
C ALA A 55 -2.17 19.76 0.59
N GLN A 56 -1.00 20.39 0.41
CA GLN A 56 0.26 19.67 0.17
C GLN A 56 0.71 18.88 1.39
N GLU A 57 0.48 19.39 2.60
CA GLU A 57 0.76 18.67 3.84
C GLU A 57 -0.10 17.39 3.94
N HIS A 58 -1.40 17.50 3.67
CA HIS A 58 -2.30 16.34 3.66
C HIS A 58 -1.91 15.31 2.60
N GLU A 59 -1.58 15.75 1.38
CA GLU A 59 -1.11 14.85 0.32
C GLU A 59 0.18 14.13 0.73
N ALA A 60 1.16 14.87 1.28
CA ALA A 60 2.43 14.30 1.73
C ALA A 60 2.21 13.23 2.82
N ARG A 61 1.39 13.53 3.83
CA ARG A 61 1.01 12.57 4.87
C ARG A 61 0.31 11.33 4.30
N GLY A 62 -0.62 11.51 3.37
CA GLY A 62 -1.31 10.41 2.72
C GLY A 62 -0.36 9.50 1.95
N ARG A 63 0.65 10.07 1.27
CA ARG A 63 1.67 9.30 0.54
C ARG A 63 2.59 8.52 1.47
N VAL A 64 2.98 9.11 2.60
CA VAL A 64 3.79 8.42 3.63
C VAL A 64 3.00 7.26 4.23
N ALA A 65 1.74 7.49 4.61
CA ALA A 65 0.86 6.45 5.15
C ALA A 65 0.69 5.30 4.15
N LEU A 66 0.41 5.62 2.87
CA LEU A 66 0.27 4.62 1.82
C LEU A 66 1.56 3.79 1.63
N ALA A 67 2.73 4.42 1.63
CA ALA A 67 4.00 3.70 1.50
C ALA A 67 4.20 2.70 2.65
N ALA A 68 3.86 3.10 3.89
CA ALA A 68 3.91 2.22 5.05
C ALA A 68 2.89 1.07 4.97
N GLU A 69 1.65 1.38 4.57
CA GLU A 69 0.59 0.37 4.37
C GLU A 69 0.98 -0.68 3.32
N VAL A 70 1.59 -0.25 2.21
CA VAL A 70 2.04 -1.17 1.16
C VAL A 70 3.24 -2.01 1.64
N ALA A 71 4.18 -1.43 2.38
CA ALA A 71 5.31 -2.16 2.95
C ALA A 71 4.85 -3.28 3.92
N GLU A 72 3.77 -3.03 4.65
CA GLU A 72 3.18 -3.94 5.64
C GLU A 72 1.90 -4.66 5.14
N LEU A 73 1.63 -4.64 3.83
CA LEU A 73 0.46 -5.24 3.18
C LEU A 73 0.19 -6.68 3.63
N GLN A 74 -0.89 -7.02 4.32
CA GLN A 74 -1.13 -8.40 4.78
C GLN A 74 -1.78 -9.29 3.71
N TRP A 75 -1.59 -10.62 3.81
CA TRP A 75 -2.25 -11.58 2.91
C TRP A 75 -3.77 -11.38 2.88
N ALA A 76 -4.39 -11.24 4.06
CA ALA A 76 -5.82 -10.98 4.18
C ALA A 76 -6.27 -9.71 3.44
N ALA A 77 -5.48 -8.64 3.50
CA ALA A 77 -5.77 -7.38 2.80
C ALA A 77 -5.65 -7.54 1.28
N MET A 78 -4.62 -8.25 0.81
CA MET A 78 -4.46 -8.56 -0.62
C MET A 78 -5.61 -9.43 -1.13
N ARG A 79 -5.99 -10.46 -0.38
CA ARG A 79 -7.13 -11.32 -0.72
C ARG A 79 -8.44 -10.54 -0.74
N ALA A 80 -8.69 -9.67 0.24
CA ALA A 80 -9.87 -8.81 0.25
C ALA A 80 -9.91 -7.87 -0.97
N PHE A 81 -8.77 -7.26 -1.33
CA PHE A 81 -8.68 -6.37 -2.48
C PHE A 81 -9.02 -7.06 -3.80
N TYR A 82 -8.46 -8.25 -4.04
CA TYR A 82 -8.70 -8.98 -5.29
C TYR A 82 -9.98 -9.84 -5.27
N GLY A 83 -10.45 -10.23 -4.09
CA GLY A 83 -11.71 -10.96 -3.87
C GLY A 83 -12.94 -10.08 -4.02
N GLN A 84 -12.82 -8.76 -3.84
CA GLN A 84 -13.84 -7.80 -4.26
C GLN A 84 -13.88 -7.71 -5.79
N GLY A 85 -14.67 -8.59 -6.41
CA GLY A 85 -15.07 -8.43 -7.80
C GLY A 85 -15.86 -7.13 -7.99
N PRO A 86 -16.00 -6.62 -9.24
CA PRO A 86 -16.76 -5.39 -9.54
C PRO A 86 -18.29 -5.49 -9.31
N GLY A 87 -18.75 -6.26 -8.32
CA GLY A 87 -20.17 -6.45 -8.00
C GLY A 87 -20.52 -6.63 -6.52
N GLU A 88 -19.57 -6.56 -5.59
CA GLU A 88 -19.85 -6.74 -4.15
C GLU A 88 -20.00 -5.44 -3.35
N LYS A 89 -19.87 -4.27 -4.00
CA LYS A 89 -20.07 -2.96 -3.33
C LYS A 89 -21.52 -2.43 -3.37
N GLU A 90 -22.48 -3.18 -3.93
CA GLU A 90 -23.88 -2.71 -4.07
C GLU A 90 -24.93 -3.45 -3.22
N ARG A 91 -24.55 -4.20 -2.17
CA ARG A 91 -25.54 -4.72 -1.22
C ARG A 91 -25.13 -4.53 0.23
N GLY A 92 -25.87 -3.66 0.92
CA GLY A 92 -25.71 -3.31 2.33
C GLY A 92 -25.64 -1.79 2.49
N ASP A 93 -26.63 -1.05 1.99
CA ASP A 93 -27.94 -0.72 2.60
C ASP A 93 -27.89 0.59 3.40
N ALA A 94 -28.91 1.40 3.09
CA ALA A 94 -29.22 2.73 3.57
C ALA A 94 -29.70 2.75 5.04
#